data_AF-A0A536PFU6-F1
#
_entry.id   AF-A0A536PFU6-F1
#
_cell.length_a   1.000
_cell.length_b   1.000
_cell.length_c   1.000
_cell.angle_alpha   90.00
_cell.angle_beta   90.00
_cell.angle_gamma   90.00
#
_symmetry.space_group_name_H-M   'P 1'
#
loop_
_entity.id
_entity.type
_entity.pdbx_description
1 polymer ?
#
loop_
_entity_poly.entity_id
_entity_poly.type
_entity_poly.pdbx_seq_one_letter_code
_entity_poly.pdbx_strand_id
1 'polypeptide(L)' 'MNGELEPGTFRSGSGDLIHCREDYEGHTVVEIERVDGSHSWGDITSLRGAVRLSDDPDWPSISPRFIGTLHFD' A
#
# COMPACT_ATOMS: atom_id res chain seq x y z
N MET A 1 -22.01 -9.10 -4.36
CA MET A 1 -21.06 -8.01 -4.12
C MET A 1 -20.01 -8.13 -5.18
N ASN A 2 -20.03 -7.25 -6.18
CA ASN A 2 -18.90 -7.09 -7.08
C ASN A 2 -17.83 -6.41 -6.23
N GLY A 3 -16.97 -7.22 -5.60
CA GLY A 3 -15.95 -6.75 -4.68
C GLY A 3 -14.81 -6.18 -5.48
N GLU A 4 -15.03 -5.00 -6.05
CA GLU A 4 -13.96 -4.15 -6.55
C GLU A 4 -13.04 -3.87 -5.37
N LEU A 5 -11.76 -4.17 -5.55
CA LEU A 5 -10.81 -4.06 -4.45
C LEU A 5 -10.41 -2.59 -4.32
N GLU A 6 -10.92 -1.95 -3.28
CA GLU A 6 -10.60 -0.54 -2.98
C GLU A 6 -9.08 -0.33 -2.87
N PRO A 7 -8.54 0.72 -3.51
CA PRO A 7 -7.13 1.08 -3.38
C PRO A 7 -6.71 1.25 -1.92
N GLY A 8 -5.46 0.92 -1.61
CA GLY A 8 -4.91 1.13 -0.28
C GLY A 8 -3.75 0.21 0.04
N THR A 9 -3.27 0.34 1.28
CA THR A 9 -2.17 -0.46 1.81
C THR A 9 -2.68 -1.44 2.86
N PHE A 10 -2.25 -2.69 2.71
CA PHE A 10 -2.61 -3.81 3.57
C PHE A 10 -1.35 -4.46 4.14
N ARG A 11 -1.50 -5.21 5.23
CA ARG A 11 -0.45 -5.99 5.84
C ARG A 11 -0.81 -7.47 5.85
N SER A 12 0.05 -8.30 5.28
CA SER A 12 -0.11 -9.75 5.29
C SER A 12 0.22 -10.33 6.67
N GLY A 13 -0.16 -11.59 6.91
CA GLY A 13 0.23 -12.33 8.12
C GLY A 13 1.74 -12.57 8.26
N SER A 14 2.50 -12.53 7.15
CA SER A 14 3.96 -12.58 7.14
C SER A 14 4.61 -11.23 7.49
N GLY A 15 3.84 -10.16 7.55
CA GLY A 15 4.32 -8.81 7.85
C GLY A 15 4.68 -7.97 6.62
N ASP A 16 4.51 -8.54 5.41
CA ASP A 16 4.71 -7.83 4.14
C ASP A 16 3.64 -6.76 3.96
N LEU A 17 4.00 -5.65 3.31
CA LEU A 17 3.07 -4.63 2.87
C LEU A 17 2.56 -4.99 1.47
N ILE A 18 1.26 -4.83 1.27
CA ILE A 18 0.60 -5.06 -0.01
C ILE A 18 -0.07 -3.76 -0.41
N HIS A 19 0.37 -3.20 -1.52
CA HIS A 19 -0.11 -1.94 -2.08
C HIS A 19 -1.04 -2.26 -3.24
N CYS A 20 -2.30 -1.87 -3.12
CA CYS A 20 -3.31 -2.07 -4.16
C CYS A 20 -3.70 -0.74 -4.78
N ARG A 21 -3.52 -0.61 -6.09
CA ARG A 21 -3.79 0.61 -6.85
C ARG A 21 -4.52 0.29 -8.14
N GLU A 22 -5.20 1.26 -8.73
CA GLU A 22 -5.71 1.15 -10.10
C GLU A 22 -4.65 1.69 -11.07
N ASP A 23 -4.47 1.02 -12.20
CA ASP A 23 -3.70 1.58 -13.31
C ASP A 23 -4.54 2.55 -14.16
N TYR A 24 -3.92 3.11 -15.19
CA TYR A 24 -4.57 4.06 -16.09
C TYR A 24 -5.72 3.46 -16.92
N GLU A 25 -5.82 2.13 -16.98
CA GLU A 25 -6.86 1.39 -17.69
C GLU A 25 -7.97 0.90 -16.75
N GLY A 26 -7.85 1.17 -15.44
CA GLY A 26 -8.81 0.77 -14.40
C GLY A 26 -8.60 -0.66 -13.92
N HIS A 27 -7.44 -1.26 -14.15
CA HIS A 27 -7.10 -2.57 -13.62
C HIS A 27 -6.49 -2.46 -12.23
N THR A 28 -6.89 -3.36 -11.32
CA THR A 28 -6.24 -3.47 -10.02
C THR A 28 -4.84 -4.05 -10.16
N VAL A 29 -3.86 -3.30 -9.70
CA VAL A 29 -2.46 -3.70 -9.61
C VAL A 29 -2.11 -3.93 -8.15
N VAL A 30 -1.43 -5.04 -7.88
CA VAL A 30 -1.00 -5.44 -6.53
C VAL A 30 0.51 -5.51 -6.48
N GLU A 31 1.11 -4.63 -5.69
CA GLU A 31 2.54 -4.63 -5.39
C GLU A 31 2.76 -5.16 -3.98
N ILE A 32 3.79 -5.98 -3.79
CA ILE A 32 4.15 -6.56 -2.50
C ILE A 32 5.54 -6.07 -2.14
N GLU A 33 5.62 -5.32 -1.05
CA GLU A 33 6.85 -4.92 -0.40
C GLU A 33 7.12 -5.89 0.76
N ARG A 34 8.18 -6.68 0.62
CA ARG A 34 8.60 -7.63 1.63
C ARG A 34 9.27 -6.92 2.80
N VAL A 35 9.30 -7.60 3.94
CA VAL A 35 10.00 -7.12 5.14
C VAL A 35 11.49 -6.79 4.95
N ASP A 36 12.13 -7.34 3.92
CA ASP A 36 13.52 -7.04 3.54
C ASP A 36 13.66 -5.82 2.62
N GLY A 37 12.55 -5.15 2.29
CA GLY A 37 12.48 -4.01 1.38
C GLY A 37 12.47 -4.39 -0.10
N SER A 38 12.40 -5.69 -0.46
CA SER A 38 12.28 -6.10 -1.86
C SER A 38 10.83 -5.99 -2.36
N HIS A 39 10.69 -5.63 -3.63
CA HIS A 39 9.39 -5.44 -4.28
C HIS A 39 9.10 -6.55 -5.28
N SER A 40 7.84 -6.98 -5.35
CA SER A 40 7.36 -7.89 -6.40
C SER A 40 5.89 -7.64 -6.73
N TRP A 41 5.46 -8.00 -7.92
CA TRP A 41 4.06 -7.95 -8.32
C TRP A 41 3.32 -9.21 -7.88
N GLY A 42 2.10 -9.06 -7.41
CA GLY A 42 1.21 -10.14 -7.00
C GLY A 42 -0.16 -10.03 -7.64
N ASP A 43 -1.07 -10.86 -7.16
CA ASP A 43 -2.49 -10.80 -7.51
C ASP A 43 -3.36 -10.62 -6.26
N ILE A 44 -4.67 -10.51 -6.47
CA ILE A 44 -5.66 -10.29 -5.41
C ILE A 44 -5.66 -11.38 -4.31
N THR A 45 -5.17 -12.59 -4.60
CA THR A 45 -5.06 -13.67 -3.61
C THR A 45 -4.03 -13.37 -2.53
N SER A 46 -3.08 -12.47 -2.80
CA SER A 46 -2.09 -11.98 -1.82
C SER A 46 -2.75 -11.32 -0.61
N LEU A 47 -3.97 -10.79 -0.78
CA LEU A 47 -4.75 -10.13 0.28
C LEU A 47 -5.49 -11.10 1.20
N ARG A 48 -5.45 -12.40 0.94
CA ARG A 48 -6.15 -13.38 1.77
C ARG A 48 -5.60 -13.33 3.20
N GLY A 49 -6.44 -12.87 4.12
CA GLY A 49 -6.07 -12.71 5.53
C GLY A 49 -5.18 -11.49 5.81
N ALA A 50 -4.95 -10.63 4.81
CA ALA A 50 -4.31 -9.34 5.02
C ALA A 50 -5.28 -8.36 5.69
N VAL A 51 -4.72 -7.44 6.48
CA VAL A 51 -5.49 -6.40 7.19
C VAL A 51 -5.20 -5.06 6.55
N ARG A 52 -6.24 -4.28 6.24
CA ARG A 52 -6.09 -2.91 5.72
C ARG A 52 -5.46 -2.01 6.78
N LEU A 53 -4.43 -1.28 6.41
CA LEU A 53 -3.74 -0.30 7.26
C LEU A 53 -4.08 1.14 6.87
N SER A 54 -4.22 1.40 5.57
CA SER A 54 -4.44 2.73 5.01
C SER A 54 -5.30 2.64 3.76
N ASP A 55 -6.09 3.69 3.50
CA ASP A 55 -6.79 3.89 2.23
C ASP A 55 -5.84 4.46 1.14
N ASP A 56 -4.63 4.90 1.54
CA ASP A 56 -3.58 5.39 0.64
C ASP A 56 -2.69 4.22 0.17
N PRO A 57 -2.59 3.94 -1.14
CA PRO A 57 -1.75 2.88 -1.70
C PRO A 57 -0.26 3.22 -1.76
N ASP A 58 0.13 4.47 -1.49
CA ASP A 58 1.53 4.91 -1.42
C ASP A 58 2.01 5.07 0.04
N TRP A 59 1.26 4.47 0.99
CA TRP A 59 1.59 4.47 2.41
C TRP A 59 2.53 3.29 2.78
N PRO A 60 3.51 3.48 3.68
CA PRO A 60 3.94 4.76 4.23
C PRO A 60 4.63 5.59 3.15
N SER A 61 4.43 6.91 3.20
CA SER A 61 5.04 7.79 2.19
C SER A 61 6.56 7.57 2.17
N ILE A 62 7.03 7.04 1.04
CA ILE A 62 8.45 6.87 0.71
C ILE A 62 9.16 8.22 0.53
N SER A 63 8.42 9.31 0.42
CA SER A 63 8.99 10.66 0.41
C SER A 63 9.27 11.13 1.85
N PRO A 64 10.49 11.62 2.15
CA PRO A 64 10.76 12.24 3.44
C PRO A 64 9.86 13.46 3.62
N ARG A 65 8.95 13.40 4.58
CA ARG A 65 8.16 14.56 5.01
C ARG A 65 9.07 15.46 5.84
N PHE A 66 9.53 16.57 5.27
CA PHE A 66 10.27 17.60 6.01
C PHE A 66 9.32 18.27 7.01
N ILE A 67 9.50 17.99 8.30
CA ILE A 67 8.85 18.74 9.37
C ILE A 67 9.70 19.99 9.64
N GLY A 68 9.24 21.13 9.12
CA GLY A 68 9.81 22.44 9.48
C GLY A 68 9.07 23.03 10.67
N THR A 69 9.76 23.30 11.78
CA THR A 69 9.21 24.09 12.89
C THR A 69 9.33 25.57 12.55
N LEU A 70 8.21 26.25 12.33
CA LEU A 70 8.17 27.71 12.25
C LEU A 70 8.19 28.29 13.67
N HIS A 71 9.26 28.98 14.02
CA HIS A 71 9.36 29.80 15.22
C HIS A 71 8.99 31.23 14.85
N PHE A 72 8.01 31.82 15.53
CA PHE A 72 7.71 33.25 15.44
C PHE A 72 8.29 33.92 16.69
N ASP A 73 9.11 34.95 16.49
CA ASP A 73 9.62 35.86 17.52
C ASP A 73 8.56 36.91 17.89
#